data_AF-A0A1V4Z374-F1
#
_entry.id   AF-A0A1V4Z374-F1
#
_cell.length_a   1.000
_cell.length_b   1.000
_cell.length_c   1.000
_cell.angle_alpha   90.00
_cell.angle_beta   90.00
_cell.angle_gamma   90.00
#
_symmetry.space_group_name_H-M   'P 1'
#
loop_
_entity.id
_entity.type
_entity.pdbx_description
1 polymer ?
#
loop_
_entity_poly.entity_id
_entity_poly.type
_entity_poly.pdbx_seq_one_letter_code
_entity_poly.pdbx_strand_id
1 'polypeptide(L)'
;MKQRNIWLIGFGIILLVLSLLLLGVHYVFFHDAYWLEKYVFFELAFIPIDVIVVTLILESVLEARERKERLEKMNMVIGLFYSEVGVSILRKVAARDPGIAKYRADLARAGDLSPAEYGKLKATLATLPYSPDISREDLAAFKKVLIGHRGFLVRLLENPTLLEHEEFTDTLRAVFHLTEELDYRRDFPALPDTDVIHLAGDVKRAYGRLVLEWLRYMRYLKEHYPYLYSLAMRTNPFDPESTPVVRA
;
A
#
# COMPACT_ATOMS: atom_id res chain seq x y z
N MET A 1 -10.33 -14.11 23.92
CA MET A 1 -9.54 -13.38 24.94
C MET A 1 -9.25 -14.18 26.21
N LYS A 2 -10.22 -14.89 26.83
CA LYS A 2 -10.00 -15.64 28.09
C LYS A 2 -8.90 -16.72 28.06
N GLN A 3 -8.75 -17.49 26.98
CA GLN A 3 -7.76 -18.57 26.89
C GLN A 3 -6.30 -18.09 26.76
N ARG A 4 -6.05 -16.92 26.15
CA ARG A 4 -4.69 -16.38 25.95
C ARG A 4 -4.02 -15.98 27.27
N ASN A 5 -4.81 -15.52 28.25
CA ASN A 5 -4.30 -15.05 29.54
C ASN A 5 -3.97 -16.21 30.50
N ILE A 6 -4.68 -17.34 30.40
CA ILE A 6 -4.48 -18.48 31.33
C ILE A 6 -3.11 -19.13 31.12
N TRP A 7 -2.65 -19.27 29.87
CA TRP A 7 -1.34 -19.85 29.59
C TRP A 7 -0.19 -18.91 29.99
N LEU A 8 -0.34 -17.59 29.79
CA LEU A 8 0.64 -16.59 30.24
C LEU A 8 0.80 -16.59 31.76
N ILE A 9 -0.32 -16.67 32.50
CA ILE A 9 -0.30 -16.75 33.97
C ILE A 9 0.36 -18.06 34.42
N GLY A 10 -0.01 -19.19 33.81
CA GLY A 10 0.60 -20.49 34.12
C GLY A 10 2.11 -20.53 33.84
N PHE A 11 2.54 -19.95 32.71
CA PHE A 11 3.94 -19.82 32.35
C PHE A 11 4.70 -18.93 33.35
N GLY A 12 4.12 -17.79 33.73
CA GLY A 12 4.70 -16.92 34.76
C GLY A 12 4.87 -17.62 36.10
N ILE A 13 3.89 -18.41 36.55
CA ILE A 13 3.98 -19.19 37.80
C ILE A 13 5.09 -20.23 37.72
N ILE A 14 5.21 -20.95 36.59
CA ILE A 14 6.28 -21.93 36.39
C ILE A 14 7.66 -21.27 36.48
N LEU A 15 7.85 -20.12 35.83
CA LEU A 15 9.10 -19.38 35.89
C LEU A 15 9.42 -18.89 37.30
N LEU A 16 8.43 -18.42 38.05
CA LEU A 16 8.61 -18.02 39.46
C LEU A 16 9.02 -19.20 40.34
N VAL A 17 8.35 -20.35 40.20
CA VAL A 17 8.70 -21.57 40.94
C VAL A 17 10.10 -22.04 40.57
N LEU A 18 10.45 -22.02 39.28
CA LEU A 18 11.78 -22.39 38.80
C LEU A 18 12.87 -21.44 39.36
N SER A 19 12.61 -20.14 39.38
CA SER A 19 13.51 -19.14 39.97
C SER A 19 13.75 -19.40 41.46
N LEU A 20 12.67 -19.66 42.22
CA LEU A 20 12.77 -20.00 43.65
C LEU A 20 13.54 -21.31 43.89
N LEU A 21 13.31 -22.33 43.06
CA LEU A 21 14.04 -23.60 43.14
C LEU A 21 15.54 -23.42 42.87
N LEU A 22 15.90 -22.67 41.82
CA LEU A 22 17.30 -22.39 41.48
C LEU A 22 18.00 -21.60 42.61
N LEU A 23 17.32 -20.63 43.20
CA LEU A 23 17.84 -19.87 44.34
C LEU A 23 18.03 -20.76 45.57
N GLY A 24 17.09 -21.68 45.82
CA GLY A 24 17.18 -22.66 46.90
C GLY A 24 18.34 -23.65 46.72
N VAL A 25 18.54 -24.17 45.50
CA VAL A 25 19.70 -25.01 45.16
C VAL A 25 21.00 -24.25 45.38
N HIS A 26 21.09 -23.00 44.91
CA HIS A 26 22.27 -22.17 45.13
C HIS A 26 22.58 -22.02 46.63
N TYR A 27 21.57 -21.74 47.45
CA TYR A 27 21.74 -21.60 48.89
C TYR A 27 22.27 -22.90 49.55
N VAL A 28 21.69 -24.06 49.21
CA VAL A 28 22.09 -25.36 49.77
C VAL A 28 23.50 -25.78 49.35
N PHE A 29 23.97 -25.42 48.16
CA PHE A 29 25.33 -25.78 47.73
C PHE A 29 26.39 -24.83 48.29
N PHE A 30 26.16 -23.52 48.26
CA PHE A 30 27.18 -22.53 48.60
C PHE A 30 27.14 -22.07 50.06
N HIS A 31 26.02 -22.26 50.78
CA HIS A 31 25.81 -21.87 52.17
C HIS A 31 26.15 -20.39 52.49
N ASP A 32 26.26 -19.53 51.47
CA ASP A 32 26.64 -18.12 51.59
C ASP A 32 25.41 -17.22 51.46
N ALA A 33 24.80 -16.91 52.61
CA ALA A 33 23.65 -16.01 52.70
C ALA A 33 24.01 -14.56 52.36
N TYR A 34 25.26 -14.15 52.60
CA TYR A 34 25.71 -12.77 52.44
C TYR A 34 25.91 -12.41 50.96
N TRP A 35 26.43 -13.34 50.17
CA TRP A 35 26.49 -13.19 48.72
C TRP A 35 25.09 -13.06 48.11
N LEU A 36 24.12 -13.85 48.60
CA LEU A 36 22.74 -13.84 48.12
C LEU A 36 22.03 -12.50 48.39
N GLU A 37 22.25 -11.90 49.57
CA GLU A 37 21.72 -10.59 49.94
C GLU A 37 22.20 -9.48 49.00
N LYS A 38 23.51 -9.43 48.72
CA LYS A 38 24.09 -8.47 47.77
C LYS A 38 23.57 -8.68 46.36
N TYR A 39 23.51 -9.94 45.93
CA TYR A 39 23.02 -10.29 44.60
C TYR A 39 21.58 -9.82 44.38
N VAL A 40 20.67 -10.06 45.33
CA VAL A 40 19.28 -9.59 45.24
C VAL A 40 19.18 -8.06 45.20
N PHE A 41 20.00 -7.35 45.99
CA PHE A 41 20.04 -5.89 45.96
C PHE A 41 20.53 -5.34 44.62
N PHE A 42 21.55 -5.95 44.03
CA PHE A 42 22.02 -5.60 42.69
C PHE A 42 20.93 -5.87 41.65
N GLU A 43 20.32 -7.05 41.65
CA GLU A 43 19.24 -7.40 40.73
C GLU A 43 18.09 -6.40 40.81
N LEU A 44 17.64 -6.06 42.03
CA LEU A 44 16.59 -5.08 42.27
C LEU A 44 16.95 -3.69 41.71
N ALA A 45 18.23 -3.30 41.78
CA ALA A 45 18.71 -2.04 41.21
C ALA A 45 18.80 -2.08 39.67
N PHE A 46 18.92 -3.26 39.06
CA PHE A 46 18.94 -3.45 37.61
C PHE A 46 17.54 -3.61 36.99
N ILE A 47 16.52 -4.01 37.76
CA ILE A 47 15.13 -4.13 37.27
C ILE A 47 14.67 -2.91 36.45
N PRO A 48 14.91 -1.64 36.84
CA PRO A 48 14.51 -0.49 36.03
C PRO A 48 15.16 -0.49 34.64
N ILE A 49 16.42 -0.90 34.53
CA ILE A 49 17.13 -1.01 33.24
C ILE A 49 16.51 -2.14 32.41
N ASP A 50 16.29 -3.30 33.01
CA ASP A 50 15.70 -4.45 32.31
C ASP A 50 14.30 -4.15 31.79
N VAL A 51 13.47 -3.49 32.59
CA VAL A 51 12.12 -3.08 32.18
C VAL A 51 12.19 -2.11 31.01
N ILE A 52 13.08 -1.11 31.04
CA ILE A 52 13.25 -0.17 29.92
C ILE A 52 13.68 -0.92 28.65
N VAL A 53 14.72 -1.77 28.75
CA VAL A 53 15.26 -2.51 27.60
C VAL A 53 14.19 -3.42 26.98
N VAL A 54 13.51 -4.21 27.81
CA VAL A 54 12.46 -5.13 27.34
C VAL A 54 11.28 -4.36 26.74
N THR A 55 10.89 -3.23 27.36
CA THR A 55 9.78 -2.40 26.86
C THR A 55 10.11 -1.80 25.49
N LEU A 56 11.30 -1.19 25.33
CA LEU A 56 11.70 -0.60 24.05
C LEU A 56 11.80 -1.64 22.93
N ILE A 57 12.32 -2.84 23.22
CA ILE A 57 12.36 -3.93 22.24
C ILE A 57 10.94 -4.38 21.89
N LEU A 58 10.08 -4.55 22.88
CA LEU A 58 8.70 -4.98 22.66
C LEU A 58 7.91 -3.96 21.85
N GLU A 59 8.00 -2.67 22.18
CA GLU A 59 7.39 -1.57 21.43
C GLU A 59 7.86 -1.56 19.98
N SER A 60 9.18 -1.66 19.75
CA SER A 60 9.73 -1.70 18.39
C SER A 60 9.19 -2.86 17.55
N VAL A 61 9.06 -4.06 18.15
CA VAL A 61 8.50 -5.24 17.48
C VAL A 61 7.01 -5.07 17.21
N LEU A 62 6.26 -4.52 18.16
CA LEU A 62 4.84 -4.23 18.00
C LEU A 62 4.61 -3.19 16.89
N GLU A 63 5.34 -2.08 16.90
CA GLU A 63 5.27 -1.05 15.87
C GLU A 63 5.60 -1.60 14.48
N ALA A 64 6.64 -2.42 14.36
CA ALA A 64 7.00 -3.06 13.09
C ALA A 64 5.88 -3.96 12.56
N ARG A 65 5.25 -4.73 13.45
CA ARG A 65 4.11 -5.58 13.09
C ARG A 65 2.91 -4.74 12.67
N GLU A 66 2.54 -3.72 13.44
CA GLU A 66 1.40 -2.89 13.12
C GLU A 66 1.61 -2.15 11.80
N ARG A 67 2.81 -1.61 11.56
CA ARG A 67 3.17 -0.97 10.28
C ARG A 67 2.99 -1.95 9.11
N LYS A 68 3.41 -3.20 9.27
CA LYS A 68 3.20 -4.24 8.24
C LYS A 68 1.70 -4.48 7.99
N GLU A 69 0.90 -4.67 9.04
CA GLU A 69 -0.54 -4.88 8.93
C GLU A 69 -1.25 -3.67 8.27
N ARG A 70 -0.80 -2.44 8.55
CA ARG A 70 -1.34 -1.22 7.92
C ARG A 70 -0.95 -1.12 6.45
N LEU A 71 0.30 -1.44 6.08
CA LEU A 71 0.73 -1.50 4.67
C LEU A 71 -0.04 -2.55 3.87
N GLU A 72 -0.32 -3.71 4.45
CA GLU A 72 -1.15 -4.76 3.82
C GLU A 72 -2.58 -4.26 3.59
N LYS A 73 -3.20 -3.62 4.59
CA LYS A 73 -4.52 -3.00 4.45
C LYS A 73 -4.55 -1.93 3.38
N MET A 74 -3.55 -1.06 3.33
CA MET A 74 -3.41 -0.05 2.28
C MET A 74 -3.42 -0.67 0.89
N ASN A 75 -2.61 -1.70 0.66
CA ASN A 75 -2.55 -2.34 -0.65
C ASN A 75 -3.84 -3.08 -1.03
N MET A 76 -4.64 -3.56 -0.07
CA MET A 76 -6.00 -4.03 -0.35
C MET A 76 -6.89 -2.90 -0.86
N VAL A 77 -6.79 -1.70 -0.28
CA VAL A 77 -7.53 -0.51 -0.71
C VAL A 77 -7.08 -0.06 -2.11
N ILE A 78 -5.77 -0.04 -2.38
CA ILE A 78 -5.22 0.24 -3.72
C ILE A 78 -5.77 -0.76 -4.75
N GLY A 79 -5.83 -2.04 -4.38
CA GLY A 79 -6.43 -3.08 -5.21
C GLY A 79 -7.88 -2.81 -5.56
N LEU A 80 -8.69 -2.50 -4.56
CA LEU A 80 -10.10 -2.15 -4.74
C LEU A 80 -10.27 -0.91 -5.64
N PHE A 81 -9.41 0.11 -5.47
CA PHE A 81 -9.41 1.28 -6.34
C PHE A 81 -9.14 0.92 -7.80
N TYR A 82 -8.12 0.09 -8.06
CA TYR A 82 -7.78 -0.32 -9.43
C TYR A 82 -8.84 -1.22 -10.06
N SER A 83 -9.45 -2.13 -9.31
CA SER A 83 -10.48 -3.03 -9.84
C SER A 83 -11.76 -2.29 -10.25
N GLU A 84 -12.16 -1.28 -9.47
CA GLU A 84 -13.41 -0.54 -9.72
C GLU A 84 -13.21 0.60 -10.74
N VAL A 85 -12.15 1.38 -10.60
CA VAL A 85 -12.00 2.66 -11.32
C VAL A 85 -10.67 2.75 -12.06
N GLY A 86 -9.55 2.49 -11.38
CA GLY A 86 -8.21 2.82 -11.89
C GLY A 86 -7.86 2.14 -13.21
N VAL A 87 -8.14 0.84 -13.38
CA VAL A 87 -7.85 0.10 -14.63
C VAL A 87 -8.68 0.65 -15.79
N SER A 88 -9.94 1.02 -15.56
CA SER A 88 -10.82 1.55 -16.60
C SER A 88 -10.34 2.91 -17.14
N ILE A 89 -9.85 3.79 -16.25
CA ILE A 89 -9.27 5.09 -16.63
C ILE A 89 -7.97 4.86 -17.38
N LEU A 90 -7.06 4.06 -16.82
CA LEU A 90 -5.77 3.75 -17.43
C LEU A 90 -5.95 3.22 -18.85
N ARG A 91 -6.85 2.25 -19.07
CA ARG A 91 -7.09 1.67 -20.39
C ARG A 91 -7.56 2.70 -21.40
N LYS A 92 -8.51 3.56 -21.01
CA LYS A 92 -9.05 4.61 -21.89
C LYS A 92 -8.00 5.66 -22.26
N VAL A 93 -7.22 6.14 -21.27
CA VAL A 93 -6.20 7.16 -21.52
C VAL A 93 -4.99 6.59 -22.24
N ALA A 94 -4.54 5.38 -21.90
CA ALA A 94 -3.41 4.71 -22.55
C ALA A 94 -3.67 4.37 -24.03
N ALA A 95 -4.94 4.22 -24.44
CA ALA A 95 -5.32 4.09 -25.84
C ALA A 95 -5.13 5.39 -26.64
N ARG A 96 -5.14 6.55 -25.96
CA ARG A 96 -4.95 7.89 -26.55
C ARG A 96 -3.54 8.45 -26.37
N ASP A 97 -2.67 7.76 -25.64
CA ASP A 97 -1.30 8.18 -25.39
C ASP A 97 -0.29 7.37 -26.23
N PRO A 98 0.22 7.90 -27.35
CA PRO A 98 1.26 7.23 -28.12
C PRO A 98 2.58 7.15 -27.34
N GLY A 99 2.82 8.03 -26.36
CA GLY A 99 4.04 8.07 -25.57
C GLY A 99 4.26 6.83 -24.71
N ILE A 100 3.17 6.18 -24.27
CA ILE A 100 3.26 4.95 -23.47
C ILE A 100 3.57 3.70 -24.30
N ALA A 101 3.39 3.75 -25.63
CA ALA A 101 3.51 2.59 -26.51
C ALA A 101 4.87 1.88 -26.38
N LYS A 102 5.96 2.67 -26.26
CA LYS A 102 7.33 2.17 -26.10
C LYS A 102 7.54 1.36 -24.80
N TYR A 103 6.73 1.62 -23.77
CA TYR A 103 6.88 1.03 -22.45
C TYR A 103 5.90 -0.12 -22.19
N ARG A 104 4.98 -0.41 -23.12
CA ARG A 104 3.97 -1.48 -22.97
C ARG A 104 4.60 -2.84 -22.69
N ALA A 105 5.72 -3.17 -23.36
CA ALA A 105 6.42 -4.44 -23.15
C ALA A 105 7.03 -4.58 -21.73
N ASP A 106 7.48 -3.47 -21.15
CA ASP A 106 8.01 -3.45 -19.78
C ASP A 106 6.87 -3.45 -18.75
N LEU A 107 5.79 -2.70 -19.02
CA LEU A 107 4.57 -2.69 -18.21
C LEU A 107 3.86 -4.06 -18.22
N ALA A 108 3.93 -4.81 -19.32
CA ALA A 108 3.40 -6.17 -19.42
C ALA A 108 4.14 -7.17 -18.52
N ARG A 109 5.37 -6.85 -18.12
CA ARG A 109 6.22 -7.68 -17.26
C ARG A 109 6.57 -6.98 -15.96
N ALA A 110 5.76 -6.00 -15.54
CA ALA A 110 6.06 -5.08 -14.44
C ALA A 110 6.53 -5.75 -13.15
N GLY A 111 5.95 -6.90 -12.78
CA GLY A 111 6.36 -7.65 -11.59
C GLY A 111 7.61 -8.51 -11.78
N ASP A 112 7.95 -8.86 -13.02
CA ASP A 112 9.04 -9.77 -13.37
C ASP A 112 10.35 -9.04 -13.71
N LEU A 113 10.34 -7.70 -13.73
CA LEU A 113 11.54 -6.87 -13.91
C LEU A 113 12.53 -7.06 -12.76
N SER A 114 13.82 -7.05 -13.08
CA SER A 114 14.87 -6.97 -12.06
C SER A 114 14.79 -5.64 -11.28
N PRO A 115 15.36 -5.55 -10.07
CA PRO A 115 15.34 -4.30 -9.30
C PRO A 115 15.91 -3.09 -10.07
N ALA A 116 16.95 -3.30 -10.87
CA ALA A 116 17.56 -2.25 -11.69
C ALA A 116 16.66 -1.80 -12.84
N GLU A 117 16.04 -2.74 -13.56
CA GLU A 117 15.08 -2.45 -14.63
C GLU A 117 13.84 -1.74 -14.10
N TYR A 118 13.29 -2.22 -12.98
CA TYR A 118 12.16 -1.60 -12.32
C TYR A 118 12.46 -0.16 -11.90
N GLY A 119 13.62 0.08 -11.27
CA GLY A 119 14.05 1.43 -10.89
C GLY A 119 14.16 2.38 -12.10
N LYS A 120 14.77 1.89 -13.20
CA LYS A 120 14.89 2.65 -14.45
C LYS A 120 13.52 2.95 -15.07
N LEU A 121 12.62 1.96 -15.13
CA LEU A 121 11.28 2.13 -15.67
C LEU A 121 10.49 3.13 -14.83
N LYS A 122 10.49 2.99 -13.50
CA LYS A 122 9.82 3.91 -12.57
C LYS A 122 10.32 5.35 -12.74
N ALA A 123 11.64 5.56 -12.80
CA ALA A 123 12.22 6.88 -13.02
C ALA A 123 11.81 7.46 -14.39
N THR A 124 11.83 6.64 -15.43
CA THR A 124 11.44 7.05 -16.79
C THR A 124 9.97 7.43 -16.87
N LEU A 125 9.07 6.63 -16.29
CA LEU A 125 7.64 6.90 -16.24
C LEU A 125 7.30 8.11 -15.36
N ALA A 126 8.15 8.46 -14.39
CA ALA A 126 7.95 9.64 -13.55
C ALA A 126 8.23 10.95 -14.30
N THR A 127 9.12 10.92 -15.28
CA THR A 127 9.50 12.10 -16.08
C THR A 127 8.94 12.06 -17.50
N LEU A 128 8.17 11.03 -17.85
CA LEU A 128 7.59 10.87 -19.19
C LEU A 128 6.67 12.05 -19.46
N PRO A 129 6.85 12.80 -20.58
CA PRO A 129 5.90 13.81 -20.98
C PRO A 129 4.65 13.14 -21.54
N TYR A 130 3.81 12.60 -20.65
CA TYR A 130 2.50 12.06 -21.00
C TYR A 130 1.74 13.08 -21.85
N SER A 131 1.24 12.67 -23.00
CA SER A 131 0.52 13.57 -23.91
C SER A 131 -0.65 12.85 -24.55
N PRO A 132 -1.62 12.37 -23.75
CA PRO A 132 -2.80 11.72 -24.29
C PRO A 132 -3.58 12.72 -25.15
N ASP A 133 -3.97 12.29 -26.35
CA ASP A 133 -4.85 13.05 -27.24
C ASP A 133 -6.31 12.87 -26.79
N ILE A 134 -6.76 13.78 -25.93
CA ILE A 134 -8.08 13.70 -25.28
C ILE A 134 -9.10 14.55 -26.04
N SER A 135 -10.12 13.88 -26.59
CA SER A 135 -11.25 14.56 -27.23
C SER A 135 -12.36 14.92 -26.24
N ARG A 136 -13.31 15.76 -26.68
CA ARG A 136 -14.53 16.10 -25.94
C ARG A 136 -15.37 14.87 -25.59
N GLU A 137 -15.41 13.90 -26.51
CA GLU A 137 -16.11 12.62 -26.31
C GLU A 137 -15.44 11.77 -25.23
N ASP A 138 -14.11 11.75 -25.21
CA ASP A 138 -13.35 11.06 -24.16
C ASP A 138 -13.61 11.70 -22.78
N LEU A 139 -13.66 13.03 -22.70
CA LEU A 139 -14.02 13.76 -21.46
C LEU A 139 -15.42 13.40 -20.95
N ALA A 140 -16.41 13.35 -21.85
CA ALA A 140 -17.76 12.91 -21.52
C ALA A 140 -17.79 11.44 -21.03
N ALA A 141 -16.99 10.56 -21.66
CA ALA A 141 -16.85 9.18 -21.23
C ALA A 141 -16.16 9.06 -19.85
N PHE A 142 -15.16 9.89 -19.56
CA PHE A 142 -14.54 9.95 -18.23
C PHE A 142 -15.52 10.41 -17.16
N LYS A 143 -16.32 11.45 -17.45
CA LYS A 143 -17.37 11.90 -16.53
C LYS A 143 -18.30 10.75 -16.16
N LYS A 144 -18.78 9.99 -17.15
CA LYS A 144 -19.71 8.87 -16.90
C LYS A 144 -19.10 7.83 -15.94
N VAL A 145 -17.82 7.48 -16.12
CA VAL A 145 -17.13 6.51 -15.25
C VAL A 145 -16.91 7.09 -13.86
N LEU A 146 -16.34 8.30 -13.76
CA LEU A 146 -15.94 8.90 -12.49
C LEU A 146 -17.13 9.28 -11.61
N ILE A 147 -18.18 9.86 -12.19
CA ILE A 147 -19.41 10.21 -11.46
C ILE A 147 -20.13 8.96 -10.98
N GLY A 148 -20.17 7.90 -11.79
CA GLY A 148 -20.72 6.60 -11.39
C GLY A 148 -20.05 6.01 -10.14
N HIS A 149 -18.78 6.36 -9.90
CA HIS A 149 -17.99 5.88 -8.76
C HIS A 149 -17.69 6.98 -7.72
N ARG A 150 -18.32 8.16 -7.81
CA ARG A 150 -18.01 9.28 -6.90
C ARG A 150 -18.16 8.90 -5.43
N GLY A 151 -19.26 8.23 -5.07
CA GLY A 151 -19.48 7.78 -3.69
C GLY A 151 -18.44 6.75 -3.22
N PHE A 152 -17.89 5.94 -4.15
CA PHE A 152 -16.78 5.04 -3.84
C PHE A 152 -15.48 5.81 -3.60
N LEU A 153 -15.15 6.79 -4.44
CA LEU A 153 -13.96 7.64 -4.27
C LEU A 153 -13.99 8.42 -2.95
N VAL A 154 -15.16 8.93 -2.54
CA VAL A 154 -15.33 9.61 -1.23
C VAL A 154 -15.05 8.64 -0.07
N ARG A 155 -15.61 7.42 -0.10
CA ARG A 155 -15.34 6.41 0.94
C ARG A 155 -13.86 6.01 1.02
N LEU A 156 -13.15 6.04 -0.10
CA LEU A 156 -11.70 5.82 -0.11
C LEU A 156 -10.97 6.96 0.62
N LEU A 157 -11.35 8.22 0.38
CA LEU A 157 -10.76 9.39 1.06
C LEU A 157 -11.03 9.39 2.57
N GLU A 158 -12.15 8.83 3.00
CA GLU A 158 -12.51 8.67 4.42
C GLU A 158 -11.72 7.56 5.13
N ASN A 159 -10.96 6.73 4.39
CA ASN A 159 -10.22 5.62 4.97
C ASN A 159 -9.03 6.15 5.80
N PRO A 160 -8.96 5.87 7.11
CA PRO A 160 -7.90 6.40 7.97
C PRO A 160 -6.51 5.87 7.63
N THR A 161 -6.41 4.73 6.95
CA THR A 161 -5.13 4.17 6.52
C THR A 161 -4.50 5.01 5.40
N LEU A 162 -5.29 5.81 4.66
CA LEU A 162 -4.82 6.56 3.47
C LEU A 162 -3.61 7.46 3.75
N LEU A 163 -3.58 8.08 4.93
CA LEU A 163 -2.55 9.03 5.37
C LEU A 163 -1.12 8.44 5.39
N GLU A 164 -0.97 7.11 5.43
CA GLU A 164 0.34 6.47 5.49
C GLU A 164 1.02 6.28 4.13
N HIS A 165 0.29 6.49 3.03
CA HIS A 165 0.82 6.32 1.67
C HIS A 165 0.56 7.59 0.86
N GLU A 166 1.53 8.50 0.91
CA GLU A 166 1.43 9.81 0.25
C GLU A 166 1.17 9.67 -1.25
N GLU A 167 1.83 8.73 -1.92
CA GLU A 167 1.69 8.57 -3.37
C GLU A 167 0.29 8.09 -3.80
N PHE A 168 -0.32 7.17 -3.05
CA PHE A 168 -1.68 6.73 -3.34
C PHE A 168 -2.69 7.82 -2.99
N THR A 169 -2.49 8.52 -1.85
CA THR A 169 -3.33 9.66 -1.46
C THR A 169 -3.34 10.73 -2.54
N ASP A 170 -2.17 11.08 -3.07
CA ASP A 170 -2.03 12.02 -4.16
C ASP A 170 -2.69 11.54 -5.46
N THR A 171 -2.59 10.24 -5.76
CA THR A 171 -3.24 9.62 -6.92
C THR A 171 -4.75 9.74 -6.80
N LEU A 172 -5.31 9.37 -5.64
CA LEU A 172 -6.73 9.47 -5.36
C LEU A 172 -7.22 10.92 -5.41
N ARG A 173 -6.45 11.86 -4.86
CA ARG A 173 -6.75 13.30 -4.91
C ARG A 173 -6.78 13.83 -6.34
N ALA A 174 -5.82 13.44 -7.19
CA ALA A 174 -5.79 13.87 -8.59
C ALA A 174 -7.01 13.34 -9.38
N VAL A 175 -7.40 12.08 -9.14
CA VAL A 175 -8.60 11.49 -9.76
C VAL A 175 -9.88 12.15 -9.24
N PHE A 176 -9.94 12.46 -7.94
CA PHE A 176 -11.08 13.15 -7.35
C PHE A 176 -11.21 14.58 -7.87
N HIS A 177 -10.11 15.34 -7.95
CA HIS A 177 -10.11 16.68 -8.55
C HIS A 177 -10.62 16.66 -9.99
N LEU A 178 -10.14 15.73 -10.83
CA LEU A 178 -10.66 15.55 -12.18
C LEU A 178 -12.16 15.22 -12.18
N THR A 179 -12.62 14.42 -11.21
CA THR A 179 -14.05 14.09 -11.06
C THR A 179 -14.88 15.33 -10.78
N GLU A 180 -14.42 16.21 -9.90
CA GLU A 180 -15.10 17.46 -9.57
C GLU A 180 -15.15 18.41 -10.77
N GLU A 181 -14.02 18.64 -11.43
CA GLU A 181 -13.95 19.48 -12.64
C GLU A 181 -14.92 18.99 -13.72
N LEU A 182 -14.96 17.68 -13.99
CA LEU A 182 -15.89 17.11 -14.98
C LEU A 182 -17.36 17.22 -14.52
N ASP A 183 -17.65 17.19 -13.23
CA ASP A 183 -19.02 17.29 -12.72
C ASP A 183 -19.62 18.67 -12.98
N TYR A 184 -18.83 19.73 -12.77
CA TYR A 184 -19.25 21.12 -12.98
C TYR A 184 -19.64 21.43 -14.44
N ARG A 185 -19.23 20.60 -15.39
CA ARG A 185 -19.44 20.81 -16.83
C ARG A 185 -20.58 19.95 -17.34
N ARG A 186 -21.61 20.59 -17.90
CA ARG A 186 -22.84 19.91 -18.36
C ARG A 186 -22.78 19.46 -19.81
N ASP A 187 -22.20 20.27 -20.70
CA ASP A 187 -22.22 20.06 -22.15
C ASP A 187 -20.80 20.08 -22.73
N PHE A 188 -20.22 18.89 -22.96
CA PHE A 188 -18.85 18.72 -23.49
C PHE A 188 -18.69 19.16 -24.96
N PRO A 189 -19.64 18.86 -25.87
CA PRO A 189 -19.66 19.42 -27.22
C PRO A 189 -19.51 20.95 -27.25
N ALA A 190 -20.13 21.66 -26.32
CA ALA A 190 -20.16 23.13 -26.31
C ALA A 190 -19.00 23.81 -25.55
N LEU A 191 -18.06 23.05 -24.96
CA LEU A 191 -16.96 23.65 -24.19
C LEU A 191 -16.04 24.53 -25.06
N PRO A 192 -15.47 25.63 -24.57
CA PRO A 192 -14.39 26.33 -25.26
C PRO A 192 -13.15 25.45 -25.38
N ASP A 193 -12.35 25.62 -26.43
CA ASP A 193 -11.10 24.84 -26.61
C ASP A 193 -10.11 25.05 -25.46
N THR A 194 -10.09 26.24 -24.86
CA THR A 194 -9.27 26.54 -23.67
C THR A 194 -9.62 25.66 -22.47
N ASP A 195 -10.91 25.35 -22.29
CA ASP A 195 -11.38 24.50 -21.20
C ASP A 195 -11.10 23.02 -21.48
N VAL A 196 -11.18 22.60 -22.74
CA VAL A 196 -10.76 21.25 -23.16
C VAL A 196 -9.26 21.05 -22.91
N ILE A 197 -8.42 22.03 -23.24
CA ILE A 197 -6.97 21.98 -22.98
C ILE A 197 -6.69 21.90 -21.47
N HIS A 198 -7.42 22.67 -20.65
CA HIS A 198 -7.31 22.62 -19.19
C HIS A 198 -7.63 21.21 -18.65
N LEU A 199 -8.79 20.65 -19.02
CA LEU A 199 -9.19 19.31 -18.60
C LEU A 199 -8.26 18.21 -19.11
N ALA A 200 -7.74 18.34 -20.33
CA ALA A 200 -6.72 17.41 -20.84
C ALA A 200 -5.45 17.45 -19.98
N GLY A 201 -5.08 18.63 -19.47
CA GLY A 201 -4.04 18.80 -18.46
C GLY A 201 -4.35 18.02 -17.17
N ASP A 202 -5.59 18.07 -16.69
CA ASP A 202 -6.02 17.33 -15.49
C ASP A 202 -6.01 15.81 -15.69
N VAL A 203 -6.50 15.36 -16.84
CA VAL A 203 -6.42 13.95 -17.26
C VAL A 203 -4.96 13.50 -17.30
N LYS A 204 -4.06 14.29 -17.90
CA LYS A 204 -2.62 14.01 -17.93
C LYS A 204 -2.03 13.90 -16.52
N ARG A 205 -2.37 14.83 -15.62
CA ARG A 205 -1.89 14.84 -14.22
C ARG A 205 -2.34 13.59 -13.47
N ALA A 206 -3.63 13.24 -13.55
CA ALA A 206 -4.17 12.04 -12.93
C ALA A 206 -3.56 10.76 -13.53
N TYR A 207 -3.46 10.70 -14.86
CA TYR A 207 -2.93 9.55 -15.61
C TYR A 207 -1.48 9.22 -15.24
N GLY A 208 -0.58 10.22 -15.20
CA GLY A 208 0.81 9.97 -14.83
C GLY A 208 0.96 9.39 -13.41
N ARG A 209 0.14 9.86 -12.46
CA ARG A 209 0.10 9.31 -11.10
C ARG A 209 -0.45 7.89 -11.06
N LEU A 210 -1.53 7.63 -11.80
CA LEU A 210 -2.11 6.29 -11.94
C LEU A 210 -1.11 5.29 -12.53
N VAL A 211 -0.35 5.66 -13.57
CA VAL A 211 0.64 4.75 -14.18
C VAL A 211 1.71 4.35 -13.17
N LEU A 212 2.26 5.32 -12.43
CA LEU A 212 3.29 5.07 -11.42
C LEU A 212 2.77 4.23 -10.25
N GLU A 213 1.57 4.53 -9.77
CA GLU A 213 0.96 3.82 -8.67
C GLU A 213 0.58 2.40 -9.06
N TRP A 214 0.10 2.20 -10.29
CA TRP A 214 -0.15 0.88 -10.84
C TRP A 214 1.13 0.05 -10.91
N LEU A 215 2.25 0.64 -11.39
CA LEU A 215 3.54 -0.05 -11.43
C LEU A 215 4.00 -0.49 -10.03
N ARG A 216 3.88 0.40 -9.02
CA ARG A 216 4.17 0.05 -7.61
C ARG A 216 3.29 -1.09 -7.13
N TYR A 217 2.00 -1.00 -7.40
CA TYR A 217 1.03 -1.99 -6.96
C TYR A 217 1.28 -3.36 -7.61
N MET A 218 1.63 -3.41 -8.90
CA MET A 218 1.97 -4.67 -9.58
C MET A 218 3.19 -5.35 -8.96
N ARG A 219 4.21 -4.57 -8.57
CA ARG A 219 5.38 -5.11 -7.86
C ARG A 219 4.99 -5.68 -6.51
N TYR A 220 4.17 -4.96 -5.74
CA TYR A 220 3.68 -5.41 -4.46
C TYR A 220 2.86 -6.72 -4.58
N LEU A 221 1.95 -6.78 -5.55
CA LEU A 221 1.15 -7.98 -5.82
C LEU A 221 2.01 -9.17 -6.17
N LYS A 222 3.05 -9.00 -7.00
CA LYS A 222 3.95 -10.11 -7.36
C LYS A 222 4.60 -10.73 -6.12
N GLU A 223 5.04 -9.89 -5.18
CA GLU A 223 5.77 -10.32 -3.98
C GLU A 223 4.84 -10.92 -2.91
N HIS A 224 3.64 -10.37 -2.73
CA HIS A 224 2.78 -10.73 -1.58
C HIS A 224 1.52 -11.52 -1.97
N TYR A 225 1.01 -11.35 -3.18
CA TYR A 225 -0.24 -11.97 -3.65
C TYR A 225 -0.13 -12.45 -5.12
N PRO A 226 0.70 -13.47 -5.42
CA PRO A 226 0.96 -13.90 -6.80
C PRO A 226 -0.29 -14.26 -7.61
N TYR A 227 -1.34 -14.76 -6.95
CA TYR A 227 -2.62 -15.08 -7.59
C TYR A 227 -3.37 -13.83 -8.08
N LEU A 228 -3.33 -12.72 -7.31
CA LEU A 228 -3.89 -11.44 -7.73
C LEU A 228 -3.05 -10.80 -8.85
N TYR A 229 -1.71 -10.90 -8.74
CA TYR A 229 -0.81 -10.43 -9.81
C TYR A 229 -1.13 -11.09 -11.14
N SER A 230 -1.34 -12.41 -11.15
CA SER A 230 -1.70 -13.16 -12.36
C SER A 230 -2.96 -12.63 -13.03
N LEU A 231 -4.02 -12.33 -12.25
CA LEU A 231 -5.23 -11.71 -12.78
C LEU A 231 -4.98 -10.29 -13.30
N ALA A 232 -4.28 -9.46 -12.52
CA ALA A 232 -4.00 -8.08 -12.88
C ALA A 232 -3.19 -7.95 -14.18
N MET A 233 -2.27 -8.89 -14.43
CA MET A 233 -1.51 -8.96 -15.69
C MET A 233 -2.35 -9.42 -16.87
N ARG A 234 -3.31 -10.34 -16.67
CA ARG A 234 -4.27 -10.72 -17.72
C ARG A 234 -5.20 -9.57 -18.12
N THR A 235 -5.51 -8.69 -17.18
CA THR A 235 -6.35 -7.50 -17.41
C THR A 235 -5.54 -6.21 -17.54
N ASN A 236 -4.26 -6.31 -17.92
CA ASN A 236 -3.34 -5.18 -17.96
C ASN A 236 -3.92 -4.01 -18.80
N PRO A 237 -4.06 -2.80 -18.23
CA PRO A 237 -4.68 -1.68 -18.94
C PRO A 237 -3.86 -1.17 -20.14
N PHE A 238 -2.59 -1.54 -20.23
CA PHE A 238 -1.68 -1.14 -21.32
C PHE A 238 -1.64 -2.15 -22.48
N ASP A 239 -2.31 -3.29 -22.33
CA ASP A 239 -2.46 -4.30 -23.38
C ASP A 239 -3.88 -4.23 -23.98
N PRO A 240 -4.03 -3.78 -25.24
CA PRO A 240 -5.32 -3.72 -25.94
C PRO A 240 -6.01 -5.09 -26.07
N GLU A 241 -5.25 -6.18 -26.11
CA GLU A 241 -5.76 -7.54 -26.28
C GLU A 241 -5.98 -8.26 -24.94
N SER A 242 -5.84 -7.52 -23.82
CA SER A 242 -5.99 -8.08 -22.48
C SER A 242 -7.35 -8.75 -22.28
N THR A 243 -7.35 -10.00 -21.82
CA THR A 243 -8.56 -10.76 -21.52
C THR A 243 -8.46 -11.43 -20.16
N PRO A 244 -9.51 -11.36 -19.32
CA PRO A 244 -9.51 -12.05 -18.03
C PRO A 244 -9.55 -13.58 -18.17
N VAL A 245 -9.94 -14.11 -19.34
CA VAL A 245 -10.19 -15.53 -19.60
C VAL A 245 -8.88 -16.31 -19.68
N VAL A 246 -8.78 -17.40 -18.90
CA VAL A 246 -7.69 -18.36 -19.01
C VAL A 246 -7.99 -19.30 -20.18
N ARG A 247 -7.16 -19.26 -21.22
CA ARG A 247 -7.21 -20.24 -22.32
C ARG A 247 -6.20 -21.36 -22.02
N ALA A 248 -6.63 -22.60 -22.23
CA ALA A 248 -5.82 -23.79 -22.04
C ALA A 248 -4.71 -23.91 -23.09
#